data_AF-A0A5M5BRZ4-F1
#
_entry.id   AF-A0A5M5BRZ4-F1
#
_cell.length_a   1.000
_cell.length_b   1.000
_cell.length_c   1.000
_cell.angle_alpha   90.00
_cell.angle_beta   90.00
_cell.angle_gamma   90.00
#
_symmetry.space_group_name_H-M   'P 1'
#
loop_
_entity.id
_entity.type
_entity.pdbx_description
1 polymer ?
#
loop_
_entity_poly.entity_id
_entity_poly.type
_entity_poly.pdbx_seq_one_letter_code
_entity_poly.pdbx_strand_id
1 'polypeptide(L)'
;ETFTSIPPEELGYGDDEPEEDASDTPRASGSSFDEIDDACKTAKNPDATQAEREKAAKVFTDMEGTELYEKMMEGSSEIGIRIKGLIEIRLKKSEKEFVVPDNIEEFDIRNYV
;
A
#
# COMPACT_ATOMS: atom_id res chain seq x y z
N GLU A 1 -28.78 -11.07 -23.11
CA GLU A 1 -28.79 -9.62 -23.37
C GLU A 1 -27.46 -9.23 -23.99
N THR A 2 -27.46 -8.40 -25.01
CA THR A 2 -26.24 -7.92 -25.69
C THR A 2 -26.06 -6.45 -25.39
N PHE A 3 -24.85 -6.06 -24.99
CA PHE A 3 -24.49 -4.67 -24.69
C PHE A 3 -24.79 -3.78 -25.91
N THR A 4 -25.60 -2.74 -25.71
CA THR A 4 -25.82 -1.71 -26.72
C THR A 4 -24.54 -0.89 -26.84
N SER A 5 -23.85 -1.01 -27.97
CA SER A 5 -22.64 -0.24 -28.27
C SER A 5 -23.02 1.22 -28.51
N ILE A 6 -22.94 2.04 -27.46
CA ILE A 6 -23.06 3.50 -27.58
C ILE A 6 -21.75 4.00 -28.20
N PRO A 7 -21.79 4.72 -29.34
CA PRO A 7 -20.60 5.26 -29.96
C PRO A 7 -19.94 6.33 -29.06
N PRO A 8 -18.60 6.44 -29.04
CA PRO A 8 -17.89 7.40 -28.18
C PRO A 8 -18.28 8.86 -28.43
N GLU A 9 -18.84 9.17 -29.61
CA GLU A 9 -19.34 10.49 -29.98
C GLU A 9 -20.65 10.86 -29.27
N GLU A 10 -21.44 9.87 -28.83
CA GLU A 10 -22.62 10.06 -27.96
C GLU A 10 -22.27 10.10 -26.47
N LEU A 11 -21.06 9.66 -26.10
CA LEU A 11 -20.43 10.00 -24.83
C LEU A 11 -19.95 11.45 -24.94
N GLY A 12 -20.87 12.39 -24.75
CA GLY A 12 -20.52 13.80 -24.61
C GLY A 12 -19.50 13.95 -23.48
N TYR A 13 -18.22 14.12 -23.83
CA TYR A 13 -17.24 14.69 -22.92
C TYR A 13 -17.76 16.10 -22.65
N GLY A 14 -18.35 16.30 -21.48
CA GLY A 14 -18.89 17.58 -21.09
C GLY A 14 -17.76 18.60 -21.16
N ASP A 15 -18.01 19.72 -21.83
CA ASP A 15 -17.22 20.98 -21.77
C ASP A 15 -17.21 21.60 -20.35
N ASP A 16 -17.47 20.76 -19.35
CA ASP A 16 -17.68 21.00 -17.93
C ASP A 16 -16.99 19.85 -17.18
N GLU A 17 -15.81 19.42 -17.67
CA GLU A 17 -14.85 18.72 -16.82
C GLU A 17 -14.50 19.70 -15.70
N PRO A 18 -14.83 19.40 -14.44
CA PRO A 18 -14.38 20.25 -13.36
C PRO A 18 -12.85 20.23 -13.39
N GLU A 19 -12.24 21.42 -13.38
CA GLU A 19 -10.81 21.59 -13.06
C GLU A 19 -10.50 20.66 -11.86
N GLU A 20 -9.36 19.96 -11.91
CA GLU A 20 -8.91 18.95 -10.93
C GLU A 20 -8.68 19.51 -9.49
N ASP A 21 -9.42 20.53 -9.05
CA ASP A 21 -9.56 20.92 -7.65
C ASP A 21 -10.64 20.07 -6.95
N ALA A 22 -10.59 18.76 -7.17
CA ALA A 22 -11.49 17.79 -6.54
C ALA A 22 -10.85 17.24 -5.26
N SER A 23 -10.66 18.09 -4.25
CA SER A 23 -10.18 17.67 -2.92
C SER A 23 -11.15 16.73 -2.18
N ASP A 24 -12.37 16.51 -2.69
CA ASP A 24 -13.46 15.84 -1.97
C ASP A 24 -14.22 14.77 -2.80
N THR A 25 -13.61 14.22 -3.86
CA THR A 25 -14.18 13.00 -4.46
C THR A 25 -13.72 11.78 -3.67
N PRO A 26 -14.60 10.80 -3.38
CA PRO A 26 -14.21 9.57 -2.69
C PRO A 26 -13.25 8.78 -3.59
N ARG A 27 -11.95 8.99 -3.36
CA ARG A 27 -10.88 8.23 -4.01
C ARG A 27 -10.83 6.85 -3.41
N ALA A 28 -10.65 5.84 -4.26
CA ALA A 28 -10.37 4.49 -3.80
C ALA A 28 -9.15 4.53 -2.84
N SER A 29 -9.33 4.00 -1.63
CA SER A 29 -8.25 3.85 -0.68
C SER A 29 -7.24 2.82 -1.18
N GLY A 30 -5.96 3.07 -0.99
CA GLY A 30 -4.89 2.14 -1.34
C GLY A 30 -3.61 2.84 -1.76
N SER A 31 -2.64 2.06 -2.20
CA SER A 31 -1.41 2.58 -2.79
C SER A 31 -1.64 2.96 -4.25
N SER A 32 -1.10 4.10 -4.67
CA SER A 32 -1.11 4.52 -6.07
C SER A 32 -0.17 3.68 -6.94
N PHE A 33 -0.35 3.70 -8.26
CA PHE A 33 0.54 2.97 -9.18
C PHE A 33 2.00 3.42 -9.08
N ASP A 34 2.24 4.72 -8.90
CA ASP A 34 3.60 5.24 -8.69
C ASP A 34 4.23 4.71 -7.41
N GLU A 35 3.45 4.64 -6.32
CA GLU A 35 3.94 4.05 -5.06
C GLU A 35 4.24 2.56 -5.17
N ILE A 36 3.44 1.82 -5.94
CA ILE A 36 3.66 0.40 -6.20
C ILE A 36 4.92 0.20 -7.07
N ASP A 37 5.10 1.02 -8.11
CA ASP A 37 6.30 0.97 -8.97
C ASP A 37 7.56 1.33 -8.18
N ASP A 38 7.51 2.37 -7.35
CA ASP A 38 8.62 2.76 -6.49
C ASP A 38 8.93 1.69 -5.43
N ALA A 39 7.93 1.02 -4.88
CA ALA A 39 8.12 -0.13 -4.01
C ALA A 39 8.81 -1.29 -4.75
N CYS A 40 8.44 -1.55 -6.01
CA CYS A 40 9.10 -2.55 -6.86
C CYS A 40 10.57 -2.21 -7.13
N LYS A 41 10.88 -0.95 -7.47
CA LYS A 41 12.26 -0.48 -7.67
C LYS A 41 13.06 -0.62 -6.39
N THR A 42 12.47 -0.26 -5.25
CA THR A 42 13.07 -0.38 -3.91
C THR A 42 13.40 -1.84 -3.61
N ALA A 43 12.48 -2.79 -3.86
CA ALA A 43 12.74 -4.21 -3.68
C ALA A 43 13.90 -4.72 -4.56
N LYS A 44 14.09 -4.14 -5.75
CA LYS A 44 15.20 -4.49 -6.66
C LYS A 44 16.52 -3.81 -6.28
N ASN A 45 16.50 -2.74 -5.48
CA ASN A 45 17.67 -1.97 -5.10
C ASN A 45 18.20 -2.38 -3.69
N PRO A 46 19.32 -3.14 -3.60
CA PRO A 46 19.89 -3.51 -2.31
C PRO A 46 20.43 -2.31 -1.52
N ASP A 47 20.73 -1.18 -2.18
CA ASP A 47 21.29 0.01 -1.53
C ASP A 47 20.21 1.05 -1.16
N ALA A 48 18.92 0.69 -1.29
CA ALA A 48 17.81 1.55 -0.89
C ALA A 48 17.92 1.93 0.59
N THR A 49 17.63 3.20 0.89
CA THR A 49 17.65 3.75 2.23
C THR A 49 16.60 3.09 3.12
N GLN A 50 16.79 3.20 4.44
CA GLN A 50 15.83 2.64 5.39
C GLN A 50 14.42 3.22 5.21
N ALA A 51 14.30 4.52 4.93
CA ALA A 51 13.00 5.17 4.72
C ALA A 51 12.27 4.63 3.48
N GLU A 52 13.00 4.43 2.37
CA GLU A 52 12.43 3.84 1.14
C GLU A 52 11.97 2.40 1.38
N ARG A 53 12.79 1.61 2.10
CA ARG A 53 12.44 0.24 2.47
C ARG A 53 11.20 0.17 3.36
N GLU A 54 11.07 1.08 4.34
CA GLU A 54 9.89 1.15 5.22
C GLU A 54 8.62 1.55 4.44
N LYS A 55 8.73 2.48 3.48
CA LYS A 55 7.62 2.85 2.60
C LYS A 55 7.22 1.68 1.69
N ALA A 56 8.19 1.03 1.05
CA ALA A 56 7.96 -0.13 0.20
C ALA A 56 7.33 -1.29 0.97
N ALA A 57 7.80 -1.56 2.19
CA ALA A 57 7.23 -2.60 3.05
C ALA A 57 5.76 -2.33 3.37
N LYS A 58 5.40 -1.08 3.68
CA LYS A 58 4.00 -0.69 3.90
C LYS A 58 3.15 -0.97 2.65
N VAL A 59 3.61 -0.57 1.47
CA VAL A 59 2.90 -0.81 0.21
C VAL A 59 2.68 -2.30 -0.03
N PHE A 60 3.72 -3.13 0.16
CA PHE A 60 3.59 -4.58 -0.02
C PHE A 60 2.65 -5.24 0.99
N THR A 61 2.68 -4.82 2.26
CA THR A 61 1.72 -5.28 3.28
C THR A 61 0.29 -4.87 2.92
N ASP A 62 0.08 -3.63 2.48
CA ASP A 62 -1.25 -3.14 2.07
C ASP A 62 -1.76 -3.89 0.82
N MET A 63 -0.88 -4.47 0.01
CA MET A 63 -1.20 -5.27 -1.17
C MET A 63 -1.40 -6.77 -0.91
N GLU A 64 -1.09 -7.28 0.28
CA GLU A 64 -1.25 -8.70 0.60
C GLU A 64 -2.70 -9.15 0.39
N GLY A 65 -2.89 -10.29 -0.28
CA GLY A 65 -4.22 -10.82 -0.62
C GLY A 65 -4.84 -10.26 -1.91
N THR A 66 -4.10 -9.44 -2.67
CA THR A 66 -4.50 -9.04 -4.03
C THR A 66 -3.90 -9.96 -5.09
N GLU A 67 -4.61 -10.16 -6.22
CA GLU A 67 -4.08 -10.95 -7.34
C GLU A 67 -2.77 -10.37 -7.90
N LEU A 68 -2.62 -9.04 -7.88
CA LEU A 68 -1.40 -8.38 -8.33
C LEU A 68 -0.20 -8.79 -7.46
N TYR A 69 -0.37 -8.81 -6.14
CA TYR A 69 0.67 -9.27 -5.22
C TYR A 69 1.03 -10.73 -5.47
N GLU A 70 0.04 -11.60 -5.63
CA GLU A 70 0.27 -13.03 -5.94
C GLU A 70 1.08 -13.18 -7.24
N LYS A 71 0.72 -12.45 -8.31
CA LYS A 71 1.45 -12.49 -9.59
C LYS A 71 2.89 -11.99 -9.46
N MET A 72 3.13 -10.97 -8.63
CA MET A 72 4.48 -10.46 -8.36
C MET A 72 5.33 -11.50 -7.61
N MET A 73 4.72 -12.23 -6.69
CA MET A 73 5.39 -13.28 -5.91
C MET A 73 5.67 -14.55 -6.74
N GLU A 74 4.82 -14.86 -7.72
CA GLU A 74 4.99 -15.99 -8.65
C GLU A 74 6.07 -15.73 -9.71
N GLY A 75 6.20 -14.48 -10.18
CA GLY A 75 6.98 -14.14 -11.37
C GLY A 75 8.51 -14.20 -11.21
N SER A 76 9.06 -14.06 -10.00
CA SER A 76 10.51 -14.18 -9.76
C SER A 76 10.80 -14.57 -8.30
N SER A 77 11.50 -15.69 -8.13
CA SER A 77 11.86 -16.22 -6.79
C SER A 77 12.67 -15.21 -5.97
N GLU A 78 13.56 -14.45 -6.62
CA GLU A 78 14.39 -13.46 -5.96
C GLU A 78 13.58 -12.25 -5.48
N ILE A 79 12.71 -11.69 -6.33
CA ILE A 79 11.93 -10.50 -5.93
C ILE A 79 10.94 -10.84 -4.83
N GLY A 80 10.32 -12.02 -4.88
CA GLY A 80 9.42 -12.49 -3.83
C GLY A 80 10.13 -12.66 -2.48
N ILE A 81 11.37 -13.16 -2.48
CA ILE A 81 12.19 -13.24 -1.24
C ILE A 81 12.46 -11.83 -0.69
N ARG A 82 12.80 -10.87 -1.55
CA ARG A 82 13.08 -9.48 -1.13
C ARG A 82 11.84 -8.77 -0.60
N ILE A 83 10.69 -8.95 -1.25
CA ILE A 83 9.39 -8.41 -0.80
C ILE A 83 9.04 -8.98 0.58
N LYS A 84 9.13 -10.30 0.77
CA LYS A 84 8.93 -10.94 2.09
C LYS A 84 9.87 -10.37 3.15
N GLY A 85 11.15 -10.20 2.84
CA GLY A 85 12.12 -9.61 3.78
C GLY A 85 11.76 -8.17 4.19
N LEU A 86 11.26 -7.36 3.26
CA LEU A 86 10.79 -6.00 3.57
C LEU A 86 9.58 -6.02 4.51
N ILE A 87 8.60 -6.88 4.25
CA ILE A 87 7.41 -7.05 5.10
C ILE A 87 7.79 -7.55 6.51
N GLU A 88 8.68 -8.55 6.60
CA GLU A 88 9.15 -9.09 7.87
C GLU A 88 9.86 -8.03 8.74
N ILE A 89 10.67 -7.16 8.14
CA ILE A 89 11.31 -6.03 8.85
C ILE A 89 10.25 -5.08 9.41
N ARG A 90 9.18 -4.79 8.65
CA ARG A 90 8.09 -3.91 9.07
C ARG A 90 7.29 -4.51 10.23
N LEU A 91 6.95 -5.80 10.16
CA LEU A 91 6.19 -6.53 11.17
C LEU A 91 6.98 -6.69 12.48
N LYS A 92 8.29 -7.00 12.41
CA LYS A 92 9.15 -7.10 13.62
C LYS A 92 9.24 -5.80 14.42
N LYS A 93 8.98 -4.65 13.80
CA LYS A 93 9.12 -3.33 14.43
C LYS A 93 7.90 -2.95 15.30
N SER A 94 6.83 -3.75 15.36
CA SER A 94 5.67 -3.43 16.21
C SER A 94 4.91 -4.65 16.73
N GLU A 95 5.45 -5.30 17.76
CA GLU A 95 4.63 -5.88 18.82
C GLU A 95 4.91 -5.05 20.09
N LYS A 96 4.19 -3.93 20.25
CA LYS A 96 4.06 -3.37 21.60
C LYS A 96 3.15 -4.35 22.33
N GLU A 97 3.74 -5.28 23.07
CA GLU A 97 2.98 -6.22 23.87
C GLU A 97 2.10 -5.43 24.85
N PHE A 98 0.80 -5.70 24.83
CA PHE A 98 -0.15 -5.05 25.73
C PHE A 98 0.06 -5.60 27.14
N VAL A 99 1.05 -5.04 27.85
CA VAL A 99 1.35 -5.41 29.24
C VAL A 99 0.49 -4.53 30.14
N VAL A 100 -0.43 -5.11 30.90
CA VAL A 100 -1.15 -4.37 31.97
C VAL A 100 -0.30 -4.47 33.24
N PRO A 101 0.22 -3.36 33.79
CA PRO A 101 0.99 -3.38 35.04
C PRO A 101 0.10 -3.77 36.23
N ASP A 102 0.69 -4.44 37.23
CA ASP A 102 -0.02 -4.85 38.45
C ASP A 102 -0.44 -3.63 39.32
N ASN A 103 0.26 -2.50 39.20
CA ASN A 103 -0.01 -1.26 39.92
C ASN A 103 -0.47 -0.14 38.99
N ILE A 104 -1.51 0.60 39.38
CA ILE A 104 -2.05 1.72 38.60
C ILE A 104 -1.06 2.88 38.43
N GLU A 105 -0.10 3.02 39.35
CA GLU A 105 0.96 4.03 39.32
C GLU A 105 1.99 3.77 38.19
N GLU A 106 2.05 2.54 37.70
CA GLU A 106 2.93 2.11 36.60
C GLU A 106 2.22 2.11 35.25
N PHE A 107 0.91 2.38 35.22
CA PHE A 107 0.11 2.45 33.99
C PHE A 107 0.27 3.83 33.31
N ASP A 108 0.93 3.87 32.14
CA ASP A 108 1.00 5.08 31.30
C ASP A 108 0.25 4.86 29.99
N ILE A 109 -0.86 5.58 29.82
CA ILE A 109 -1.70 5.54 28.61
C ILE A 109 -0.90 5.87 27.33
N ARG A 110 0.17 6.67 27.44
CA ARG A 110 1.02 7.05 26.30
C ARG A 110 1.80 5.87 25.71
N ASN A 111 1.87 4.76 26.43
CA ASN A 111 2.48 3.54 25.91
C ASN A 111 1.54 2.82 24.91
N TYR A 112 0.24 3.12 24.92
CA TYR A 112 -0.81 2.41 24.16
C TYR A 112 -1.50 3.26 23.08
N VAL A 113 -0.96 4.45 22.79
CA VAL A 113 -1.30 5.30 21.62
C VAL A 113 -0.08 5.45 20.71
#